data_AF-A0A1Q5H4V1-F1
#
_entry.id   AF-A0A1Q5H4V1-F1
#
_cell.length_a   1.000
_cell.length_b   1.000
_cell.length_c   1.000
_cell.angle_alpha   90.00
_cell.angle_beta   90.00
_cell.angle_gamma   90.00
#
_symmetry.space_group_name_H-M   'P 1'
#
loop_
_entity.id
_entity.type
_entity.pdbx_description
1 polymer ?
#
loop_
_entity_poly.entity_id
_entity_poly.type
_entity_poly.pdbx_seq_one_letter_code
_entity_poly.pdbx_strand_id
1 'polypeptide(L)'
;MSLRLPGPGVLTAWLAATVPAPLILFEWTHRWEEDQPVSTALWWPVLAAPVLAAALAARQPRRPAAAVGVSTLVTTVLLAVSLAFFRWVVPLTGEARWGRALLGGAALAVAGALIGYAVGGRHPRRGGPASRRGYLIGGLAVVFGALLAQSTVRLGAEDSTIGEPPREYGGVGPYTASTGRFTAPAAGAYAIFAVGFSPADPDCRLTGDDSEVRAAEPVSVAPGDYGGDAATYAWVATVRVPTPGRWTLDCRTTDPEASYVVGDVPDIRGAVGEMIHWPVGVVWLLGAVPGLLIVTDTARRRRAPGPAELS
;
A
#
# COMPACT_ATOMS: atom_id res chain seq x y z
N MET A 1 1.19 18.60 -34.65
CA MET A 1 1.37 18.92 -33.21
C MET A 1 0.85 17.76 -32.38
N SER A 2 1.72 17.08 -31.65
CA SER A 2 1.36 15.92 -30.82
C SER A 2 0.77 16.34 -29.47
N LEU A 3 -0.23 15.58 -29.01
CA LEU A 3 -0.77 15.67 -27.66
C LEU A 3 0.31 15.23 -26.65
N ARG A 4 0.35 15.87 -25.48
CA ARG A 4 1.33 15.54 -24.45
C ARG A 4 0.70 14.65 -23.40
N LEU A 5 1.21 13.43 -23.24
CA LEU A 5 0.86 12.56 -22.12
C LEU A 5 1.53 13.06 -20.83
N PRO A 6 0.97 12.72 -19.65
CA PRO A 6 1.60 13.03 -18.37
C PRO A 6 3.03 12.50 -18.35
N GLY A 7 3.94 13.34 -17.88
CA GLY A 7 5.29 12.88 -17.57
C GLY A 7 5.27 11.94 -16.36
N PRO A 8 6.26 11.06 -16.21
CA PRO A 8 6.29 10.08 -15.14
C PRO A 8 6.35 10.70 -13.73
N GLY A 9 6.84 11.95 -13.61
CA GLY A 9 6.78 12.71 -12.36
C GLY A 9 5.34 13.07 -11.92
N VAL A 10 4.44 13.33 -12.88
CA VAL A 10 3.03 13.60 -12.58
C VAL A 10 2.33 12.31 -12.14
N LEU A 11 2.63 11.18 -12.79
CA LEU A 11 2.11 9.87 -12.41
C LEU A 11 2.53 9.48 -10.99
N THR A 12 3.80 9.69 -10.66
CA THR A 12 4.33 9.40 -9.33
C THR A 12 3.65 10.26 -8.26
N ALA A 13 3.53 11.57 -8.50
CA ALA A 13 2.85 12.47 -7.57
C ALA A 13 1.38 12.08 -7.37
N TRP A 14 0.69 11.66 -8.43
CA TRP A 14 -0.68 11.15 -8.33
C TRP A 14 -0.78 9.91 -7.46
N LEU A 15 0.06 8.89 -7.73
CA LEU A 15 0.05 7.64 -6.98
C LEU A 15 0.36 7.88 -5.51
N ALA A 16 1.41 8.65 -5.20
CA ALA A 16 1.76 9.01 -3.83
C ALA A 16 0.64 9.79 -3.12
N ALA A 17 0.00 10.73 -3.82
CA ALA A 17 -1.06 11.53 -3.23
C ALA A 17 -2.37 10.75 -3.03
N THR A 18 -2.64 9.69 -3.81
CA THR A 18 -3.97 9.05 -3.81
C THR A 18 -3.99 7.65 -3.21
N VAL A 19 -2.83 7.07 -2.87
CA VAL A 19 -2.75 5.73 -2.27
C VAL A 19 -2.10 5.75 -0.88
N PRO A 20 -0.79 6.03 -0.70
CA PRO A 20 -0.20 6.03 0.63
C PRO A 20 -0.62 7.23 1.49
N ALA A 21 -0.80 8.42 0.90
CA ALA A 21 -1.15 9.61 1.69
C ALA A 21 -2.49 9.50 2.43
N PRO A 22 -3.59 8.99 1.83
CA PRO A 22 -4.82 8.70 2.56
C PRO A 22 -4.59 7.75 3.74
N LEU A 23 -3.89 6.62 3.52
CA LEU A 23 -3.64 5.62 4.57
C LEU A 23 -2.83 6.21 5.73
N ILE A 24 -1.77 6.95 5.44
CA ILE A 24 -0.93 7.61 6.47
C ILE A 24 -1.73 8.66 7.25
N LEU A 25 -2.58 9.41 6.56
CA LEU A 25 -3.44 10.37 7.22
C LEU A 25 -4.44 9.64 8.14
N PHE A 26 -5.01 8.52 7.69
CA PHE A 26 -5.95 7.74 8.50
C PHE A 26 -5.29 7.23 9.77
N GLU A 27 -4.11 6.62 9.67
CA GLU A 27 -3.28 6.24 10.82
C GLU A 27 -3.08 7.38 11.84
N TRP A 28 -2.90 8.62 11.36
CA TRP A 28 -2.68 9.78 12.22
C TRP A 28 -3.95 10.37 12.83
N THR A 29 -5.11 10.11 12.23
CA THR A 29 -6.36 10.82 12.56
C THR A 29 -7.41 9.91 13.17
N HIS A 30 -7.30 8.61 12.97
CA HIS A 30 -8.25 7.60 13.41
C HIS A 30 -7.48 6.39 13.93
N ARG A 31 -8.05 5.66 14.88
CA ARG A 31 -7.50 4.37 15.27
C ARG A 31 -8.06 3.29 14.38
N TRP A 32 -7.30 2.23 14.14
CA TRP A 32 -7.71 1.06 13.37
C TRP A 32 -9.00 0.38 13.94
N GLU A 33 -9.35 0.65 15.22
CA GLU A 33 -10.64 0.25 15.84
C GLU A 33 -11.86 1.03 15.32
N GLU A 34 -11.65 2.20 14.74
CA GLU A 34 -12.72 3.06 14.24
C GLU A 34 -13.01 2.66 12.79
N ASP A 35 -14.00 1.77 12.60
CA ASP A 35 -14.50 1.31 11.29
C ASP A 35 -14.68 2.48 10.29
N GLN A 36 -13.64 2.75 9.49
CA GLN A 36 -13.68 3.88 8.56
C GLN A 36 -14.44 3.49 7.32
N PRO A 37 -15.50 4.24 6.95
CA PRO A 37 -16.21 3.96 5.73
C PRO A 37 -15.30 4.27 4.54
N VAL A 38 -15.24 3.33 3.61
CA VAL A 38 -14.55 3.46 2.32
C VAL A 38 -14.80 4.81 1.65
N SER A 39 -15.98 5.41 1.83
CA SER A 39 -16.32 6.73 1.30
C SER A 39 -15.30 7.80 1.67
N THR A 40 -14.78 7.82 2.90
CA THR A 40 -13.83 8.84 3.36
C THR A 40 -12.51 8.76 2.58
N ALA A 41 -12.00 7.55 2.34
CA ALA A 41 -10.82 7.32 1.52
C ALA A 41 -11.03 7.75 0.06
N LEU A 42 -12.22 7.51 -0.51
CA LEU A 42 -12.49 7.82 -1.92
C LEU A 42 -12.61 9.32 -2.22
N TRP A 43 -12.87 10.19 -1.23
CA TRP A 43 -12.97 11.63 -1.50
C TRP A 43 -11.62 12.22 -1.89
N TRP A 44 -10.54 11.65 -1.38
CA TRP A 44 -9.18 12.09 -1.66
C TRP A 44 -8.81 12.00 -3.15
N PRO A 45 -8.87 10.83 -3.82
CA PRO A 45 -8.63 10.75 -5.25
C PRO A 45 -9.66 11.53 -6.08
N VAL A 46 -10.93 11.60 -5.64
CA VAL A 46 -11.97 12.36 -6.35
C VAL A 46 -11.68 13.86 -6.35
N LEU A 47 -11.24 14.44 -5.23
CA LEU A 47 -10.89 15.86 -5.12
C LEU A 47 -9.52 16.19 -5.74
N ALA A 48 -8.61 15.21 -5.83
CA ALA A 48 -7.35 15.39 -6.54
C ALA A 48 -7.53 15.45 -8.08
N ALA A 49 -8.56 14.79 -8.61
CA ALA A 49 -8.84 14.72 -10.05
C ALA A 49 -8.91 16.09 -10.76
N PRO A 50 -9.68 17.10 -10.29
CA PRO A 50 -9.72 18.42 -10.94
C PRO A 50 -8.35 19.10 -10.98
N VAL A 51 -7.53 18.96 -9.93
CA VAL A 51 -6.18 19.55 -9.84
C VAL A 51 -5.26 18.93 -10.89
N LEU A 52 -5.26 17.59 -10.99
CA LEU A 52 -4.48 16.89 -12.01
C LEU A 52 -4.92 17.28 -13.42
N ALA A 53 -6.22 17.25 -13.68
CA ALA A 53 -6.77 17.61 -14.99
C ALA A 53 -6.42 19.04 -15.39
N ALA A 54 -6.49 20.00 -14.45
CA ALA A 54 -6.07 21.38 -14.67
C ALA A 54 -4.58 21.47 -15.02
N ALA A 55 -3.73 20.79 -14.26
CA ALA A 55 -2.28 20.80 -14.47
C ALA A 55 -1.88 20.19 -15.83
N LEU A 56 -2.58 19.14 -16.28
CA LEU A 56 -2.38 18.54 -17.60
C LEU A 56 -2.87 19.46 -18.72
N ALA A 57 -4.09 19.99 -18.60
CA ALA A 57 -4.71 20.84 -19.62
C ALA A 57 -3.94 22.15 -19.84
N ALA A 58 -3.40 22.74 -18.76
CA ALA A 58 -2.57 23.95 -18.83
C ALA A 58 -1.30 23.79 -19.68
N ARG A 59 -0.86 22.54 -19.92
CA ARG A 59 0.38 22.22 -20.66
C ARG A 59 0.13 21.82 -22.12
N GLN A 60 -1.13 21.70 -22.55
CA GLN A 60 -1.49 21.24 -23.88
C GLN A 60 -1.38 22.35 -24.94
N PRO A 61 -1.23 21.99 -26.24
CA PRO A 61 -1.27 22.95 -27.35
C PRO A 61 -2.66 23.60 -27.49
N ARG A 62 -2.74 24.69 -28.28
CA ARG A 62 -3.95 25.51 -28.50
C ARG A 62 -5.02 24.78 -29.34
N ARG A 63 -5.58 23.70 -28.82
CA ARG A 63 -6.76 22.99 -29.35
C ARG A 63 -7.64 22.61 -28.16
N PRO A 64 -8.68 23.40 -27.83
CA PRO A 64 -9.40 23.28 -26.56
C PRO A 64 -10.04 21.91 -26.39
N ALA A 65 -10.77 21.43 -27.40
CA ALA A 65 -11.49 20.16 -27.32
C ALA A 65 -10.55 18.95 -27.11
N ALA A 66 -9.44 18.88 -27.85
CA ALA A 66 -8.48 17.79 -27.73
C ALA A 66 -7.66 17.87 -26.42
N ALA A 67 -7.30 19.08 -25.98
CA ALA A 67 -6.58 19.29 -24.73
C ALA A 67 -7.40 18.87 -23.51
N VAL A 68 -8.66 19.28 -23.48
CA VAL A 68 -9.61 18.93 -22.40
C VAL A 68 -9.89 17.44 -22.45
N GLY A 69 -10.26 16.90 -23.62
CA GLY A 69 -10.59 15.48 -23.78
C GLY A 69 -9.47 14.54 -23.32
N VAL A 70 -8.22 14.79 -23.73
CA VAL A 70 -7.08 13.94 -23.32
C VAL A 70 -6.76 14.09 -21.84
N SER A 71 -6.78 15.32 -21.31
CA SER A 71 -6.50 15.55 -19.88
C SER A 71 -7.55 14.89 -18.99
N THR A 72 -8.83 15.03 -19.35
CA THR A 72 -9.93 14.35 -18.67
C THR A 72 -9.77 12.83 -18.76
N LEU A 73 -9.56 12.27 -19.96
CA LEU A 73 -9.41 10.82 -20.15
C LEU A 73 -8.27 10.26 -19.28
N VAL A 74 -7.09 10.89 -19.33
CA VAL A 74 -5.93 10.49 -18.53
C VAL A 74 -6.24 10.55 -17.03
N THR A 75 -6.82 11.66 -16.55
CA THR A 75 -7.19 11.81 -15.15
C THR A 75 -8.23 10.78 -14.73
N THR A 76 -9.24 10.50 -15.56
CA THR A 76 -10.27 9.50 -15.28
C THR A 76 -9.70 8.10 -15.21
N VAL A 77 -8.75 7.74 -16.09
CA VAL A 77 -8.05 6.44 -16.01
C VAL A 77 -7.26 6.34 -14.72
N LEU A 78 -6.52 7.38 -14.34
CA LEU A 78 -5.74 7.38 -13.10
C LEU A 78 -6.62 7.33 -11.85
N LEU A 79 -7.77 8.02 -11.87
CA LEU A 79 -8.80 7.89 -10.84
C LEU A 79 -9.32 6.47 -10.77
N ALA A 80 -9.68 5.85 -11.90
CA ALA A 80 -10.16 4.48 -11.93
C ALA A 80 -9.14 3.48 -11.34
N VAL A 81 -7.85 3.68 -11.60
CA VAL A 81 -6.77 2.88 -11.00
C VAL A 81 -6.74 3.06 -9.47
N SER A 82 -6.78 4.30 -8.96
CA SER A 82 -6.83 4.53 -7.51
C SER A 82 -8.08 3.92 -6.87
N LEU A 83 -9.25 4.04 -7.51
CA LEU A 83 -10.49 3.42 -7.02
C LEU A 83 -10.41 1.88 -7.06
N ALA A 84 -9.81 1.29 -8.08
CA ALA A 84 -9.62 -0.15 -8.18
C ALA A 84 -8.70 -0.67 -7.06
N PHE A 85 -7.68 0.09 -6.67
CA PHE A 85 -6.83 -0.23 -5.52
C PHE A 85 -7.65 -0.35 -4.23
N PHE A 86 -8.47 0.65 -3.89
CA PHE A 86 -9.34 0.61 -2.71
C PHE A 86 -10.51 -0.39 -2.84
N ARG A 87 -10.84 -0.86 -4.05
CA ARG A 87 -11.90 -1.84 -4.24
C ARG A 87 -11.42 -3.28 -4.10
N TRP A 88 -10.18 -3.56 -4.48
CA TRP A 88 -9.68 -4.93 -4.68
C TRP A 88 -8.39 -5.23 -3.90
N VAL A 89 -7.52 -4.24 -3.71
CA VAL A 89 -6.26 -4.42 -2.98
C VAL A 89 -6.46 -4.16 -1.49
N VAL A 90 -7.06 -3.01 -1.14
CA VAL A 90 -7.38 -2.60 0.24
C VAL A 90 -8.88 -2.35 0.36
N PRO A 91 -9.73 -3.40 0.35
CA PRO A 91 -11.18 -3.27 0.40
C PRO A 91 -11.67 -2.92 1.81
N LEU A 92 -11.72 -1.61 2.08
CA LEU A 92 -12.26 -1.00 3.31
C LEU A 92 -13.73 -1.36 3.54
N THR A 93 -14.19 -1.28 4.80
CA THR A 93 -15.58 -1.50 5.19
C THR A 93 -16.51 -0.38 4.70
N GLY A 94 -17.82 -0.66 4.71
CA GLY A 94 -18.85 0.30 4.30
C GLY A 94 -19.21 0.29 2.81
N GLU A 95 -20.35 0.89 2.49
CA GLU A 95 -20.81 0.98 1.11
C GLU A 95 -20.19 2.17 0.36
N ALA A 96 -19.54 1.88 -0.77
CA ALA A 96 -19.12 2.90 -1.73
C ALA A 96 -19.99 2.89 -2.98
N ARG A 97 -20.45 4.07 -3.38
CA ARG A 97 -21.07 4.30 -4.69
C ARG A 97 -19.98 4.49 -5.76
N TRP A 98 -19.23 3.43 -6.07
CA TRP A 98 -18.07 3.44 -6.97
C TRP A 98 -18.33 4.15 -8.31
N GLY A 99 -19.48 3.87 -8.93
CA GLY A 99 -19.89 4.54 -10.16
C GLY A 99 -20.06 6.05 -9.99
N ARG A 100 -20.60 6.52 -8.85
CA ARG A 100 -20.72 7.96 -8.56
C ARG A 100 -19.38 8.59 -8.25
N ALA A 101 -18.47 7.89 -7.56
CA ALA A 101 -17.12 8.39 -7.32
C ALA A 101 -16.35 8.58 -8.65
N LEU A 102 -16.42 7.59 -9.54
CA LEU A 102 -15.79 7.68 -10.86
C LEU A 102 -16.42 8.76 -11.75
N LEU A 103 -17.75 8.78 -11.86
CA LEU A 103 -18.47 9.77 -12.68
C LEU A 103 -18.34 11.18 -12.11
N GLY A 104 -18.45 11.35 -10.80
CA GLY A 104 -18.27 12.62 -10.11
C GLY A 104 -16.84 13.14 -10.25
N GLY A 105 -15.84 12.29 -10.05
CA GLY A 105 -14.44 12.65 -10.29
C GLY A 105 -14.13 12.94 -11.76
N ALA A 106 -14.75 12.23 -12.71
CA ALA A 106 -14.64 12.54 -14.14
C ALA A 106 -15.28 13.91 -14.48
N ALA A 107 -16.45 14.23 -13.91
CA ALA A 107 -17.08 15.54 -14.08
C ALA A 107 -16.20 16.67 -13.48
N LEU A 108 -15.62 16.46 -12.30
CA LEU A 108 -14.65 17.39 -11.71
C LEU A 108 -13.39 17.51 -12.57
N ALA A 109 -12.90 16.41 -13.16
CA ALA A 109 -11.77 16.43 -14.08
C ALA A 109 -12.07 17.27 -15.34
N VAL A 110 -13.29 17.23 -15.88
CA VAL A 110 -13.72 18.12 -16.97
C VAL A 110 -13.63 19.58 -16.53
N ALA A 111 -14.21 19.93 -15.37
CA ALA A 111 -14.17 21.30 -14.84
C ALA A 111 -12.73 21.78 -14.62
N GLY A 112 -11.89 20.95 -14.00
CA GLY A 112 -10.47 21.23 -13.80
C GLY A 112 -9.71 21.43 -15.11
N ALA A 113 -9.92 20.55 -16.10
CA ALA A 113 -9.30 20.68 -17.41
C ALA A 113 -9.70 21.98 -18.13
N LEU A 114 -10.98 22.38 -18.05
CA LEU A 114 -11.46 23.64 -18.63
C LEU A 114 -10.76 24.85 -17.98
N ILE A 115 -10.71 24.88 -16.64
CA ILE A 115 -10.03 25.95 -15.88
C ILE A 115 -8.53 25.98 -16.23
N GLY A 116 -7.87 24.84 -16.21
CA GLY A 116 -6.45 24.72 -16.50
C GLY A 116 -6.10 25.16 -17.92
N TYR A 117 -6.91 24.81 -18.91
CA TYR A 117 -6.73 25.28 -20.29
C TYR A 117 -6.87 26.81 -20.40
N ALA A 118 -7.90 27.38 -19.77
CA ALA A 118 -8.13 28.83 -19.77
C ALA A 118 -6.98 29.62 -19.13
N VAL A 119 -6.42 29.10 -18.03
CA VAL A 119 -5.27 29.70 -17.32
C VAL A 119 -3.96 29.49 -18.10
N GLY A 120 -3.72 28.28 -18.61
CA GLY A 120 -2.49 27.92 -19.34
C GLY A 120 -2.31 28.68 -20.66
N GLY A 121 -3.40 29.19 -21.25
CA GLY A 121 -3.34 30.10 -22.40
C GLY A 121 -2.59 31.41 -22.16
N ARG A 122 -2.35 31.79 -20.89
CA ARG A 122 -1.77 33.08 -20.48
C ARG A 122 -0.28 33.05 -20.09
N HIS A 123 0.35 31.88 -19.97
CA HIS A 123 1.75 31.78 -19.55
C HIS A 123 2.71 31.32 -20.65
N PRO A 124 3.85 32.03 -20.85
CA PRO A 124 4.90 31.58 -21.75
C PRO A 124 5.48 30.24 -21.30
N ARG A 125 5.67 29.33 -22.26
CA ARG A 125 6.11 27.96 -22.05
C ARG A 125 7.58 27.91 -21.65
N ARG A 126 7.91 27.23 -20.55
CA ARG A 126 9.28 26.76 -20.28
C ARG A 126 9.43 25.32 -20.73
N GLY A 127 9.88 25.12 -21.97
CA GLY A 127 10.41 23.85 -22.46
C GLY A 127 11.91 23.81 -22.21
N GLY A 128 12.32 23.43 -21.00
CA GLY A 128 13.73 23.26 -20.67
C GLY A 128 14.25 21.87 -21.08
N PRO A 129 15.52 21.74 -21.49
CA PRO A 129 16.15 20.44 -21.74
C PRO A 129 16.13 19.57 -20.47
N ALA A 130 16.33 18.25 -20.65
CA ALA A 130 16.37 17.26 -19.56
C ALA A 130 17.49 17.59 -18.54
N SER A 131 17.16 18.37 -17.52
CA SER A 131 18.08 18.84 -16.50
C SER A 131 18.34 17.75 -15.45
N ARG A 132 19.43 17.90 -14.67
CA ARG A 132 19.78 17.03 -13.53
C ARG A 132 18.59 16.83 -12.55
N ARG A 133 17.62 17.75 -12.57
CA ARG A 133 16.39 17.70 -11.79
C ARG A 133 15.51 16.49 -12.09
N GLY A 134 15.51 15.96 -13.32
CA GLY A 134 14.74 14.76 -13.68
C GLY A 134 15.23 13.50 -12.96
N TYR A 135 16.55 13.31 -12.90
CA TYR A 135 17.16 12.22 -12.13
C TYR A 135 16.96 12.40 -10.62
N LEU A 136 17.05 13.62 -10.11
CA LEU A 136 16.80 13.89 -8.69
C LEU A 136 15.34 13.57 -8.30
N ILE A 137 14.37 14.02 -9.10
CA ILE A 137 12.95 13.71 -8.88
C ILE A 137 12.70 12.20 -9.01
N GLY A 138 13.27 11.56 -10.04
CA GLY A 138 13.15 10.10 -10.21
C GLY A 138 13.77 9.31 -9.07
N GLY A 139 14.97 9.70 -8.62
CA GLY A 139 15.66 9.08 -7.49
C GLY A 139 14.90 9.25 -6.18
N LEU A 140 14.42 10.46 -5.88
CA LEU A 140 13.57 10.70 -4.71
C LEU A 140 12.29 9.86 -4.79
N ALA A 141 11.65 9.78 -5.95
CA ALA A 141 10.46 8.97 -6.16
C ALA A 141 10.71 7.47 -5.92
N VAL A 142 11.87 6.95 -6.34
CA VAL A 142 12.29 5.56 -6.05
C VAL A 142 12.40 5.35 -4.54
N VAL A 143 13.13 6.24 -3.86
CA VAL A 143 13.39 6.12 -2.41
C VAL A 143 12.08 6.24 -1.63
N PHE A 144 11.30 7.28 -1.86
CA PHE A 144 10.01 7.46 -1.18
C PHE A 144 9.04 6.33 -1.51
N GLY A 145 8.93 5.91 -2.77
CA GLY A 145 8.05 4.83 -3.17
C GLY A 145 8.40 3.51 -2.50
N ALA A 146 9.69 3.14 -2.47
CA ALA A 146 10.17 1.94 -1.79
C ALA A 146 9.90 1.98 -0.28
N LEU A 147 10.19 3.11 0.37
CA LEU A 147 9.97 3.28 1.81
C LEU A 147 8.49 3.26 2.19
N LEU A 148 7.63 3.90 1.39
CA LEU A 148 6.19 3.96 1.65
C LEU A 148 5.45 2.66 1.32
N ALA A 149 6.03 1.77 0.52
CA ALA A 149 5.36 0.54 0.10
C ALA A 149 5.04 -0.38 1.27
N GLN A 150 5.97 -0.58 2.20
CA GLN A 150 5.71 -1.38 3.40
C GLN A 150 4.64 -0.75 4.28
N SER A 151 4.71 0.56 4.54
CA SER A 151 3.67 1.26 5.30
C SER A 151 2.30 1.15 4.63
N THR A 152 2.25 1.21 3.29
CA THR A 152 0.99 1.04 2.53
C THR A 152 0.41 -0.36 2.70
N VAL A 153 1.26 -1.40 2.64
CA VAL A 153 0.82 -2.79 2.87
C VAL A 153 0.37 -2.98 4.31
N ARG A 154 1.14 -2.48 5.27
CA ARG A 154 0.82 -2.55 6.70
C ARG A 154 -0.53 -1.89 7.02
N LEU A 155 -0.66 -0.61 6.72
CA LEU A 155 -1.87 0.16 6.99
C LEU A 155 -3.07 -0.39 6.21
N GLY A 156 -2.84 -0.83 4.97
CA GLY A 156 -3.89 -1.46 4.18
C GLY A 156 -4.36 -2.79 4.78
N ALA A 157 -3.45 -3.58 5.36
CA ALA A 157 -3.79 -4.82 6.06
C ALA A 157 -4.59 -4.53 7.34
N GLU A 158 -4.15 -3.57 8.16
CA GLU A 158 -4.87 -3.12 9.36
C GLU A 158 -6.30 -2.68 9.02
N ASP A 159 -6.46 -1.74 8.09
CA ASP A 159 -7.76 -1.17 7.71
C ASP A 159 -8.70 -2.17 7.01
N SER A 160 -8.19 -3.29 6.49
CA SER A 160 -8.98 -4.31 5.79
C SER A 160 -9.16 -5.60 6.60
N THR A 161 -8.65 -5.64 7.82
CA THR A 161 -8.85 -6.74 8.75
C THR A 161 -10.32 -6.78 9.22
N ILE A 162 -10.91 -7.96 9.26
CA ILE A 162 -12.25 -8.22 9.78
C ILE A 162 -12.11 -9.12 11.00
N GLY A 163 -12.76 -8.75 12.10
CA GLY A 163 -13.04 -9.68 13.19
C GLY A 163 -12.56 -9.22 14.56
N GLU A 164 -13.08 -9.90 15.57
CA GLU A 164 -12.73 -9.73 16.97
C GLU A 164 -11.26 -10.14 17.23
N PRO A 165 -10.65 -9.64 18.33
CA PRO A 165 -9.28 -10.01 18.72
C PRO A 165 -9.11 -11.54 18.75
N PRO A 166 -7.90 -12.03 18.42
CA PRO A 166 -7.66 -13.44 18.16
C PRO A 166 -8.07 -14.29 19.35
N ARG A 167 -8.80 -15.39 19.10
CA ARG A 167 -8.98 -16.42 20.13
C ARG A 167 -7.64 -17.06 20.41
N GLU A 168 -7.23 -17.03 21.67
CA GLU A 168 -5.99 -17.69 22.10
C GLU A 168 -6.23 -19.19 22.32
N TYR A 169 -5.36 -20.01 21.73
CA TYR A 169 -5.34 -21.47 21.90
C TYR A 169 -4.26 -21.95 22.87
N GLY A 170 -3.33 -21.07 23.25
CA GLY A 170 -2.17 -21.36 24.10
C GLY A 170 -0.93 -20.57 23.65
N GLY A 171 0.21 -20.78 24.30
CA GLY A 171 1.42 -20.01 24.03
C GLY A 171 2.67 -20.49 24.77
N VAL A 172 3.75 -19.73 24.61
CA VAL A 172 5.04 -19.91 25.29
C VAL A 172 5.52 -18.57 25.84
N GLY A 173 6.10 -18.55 27.04
CA GLY A 173 6.67 -17.34 27.65
C GLY A 173 6.08 -16.98 29.02
N PRO A 174 6.65 -15.98 29.71
CA PRO A 174 6.28 -15.62 31.08
C PRO A 174 4.89 -14.97 31.21
N TYR A 175 4.37 -14.41 30.11
CA TYR A 175 3.07 -13.74 30.06
C TYR A 175 1.96 -14.61 29.46
N THR A 176 2.25 -15.89 29.16
CA THR A 176 1.28 -16.86 28.62
C THR A 176 1.25 -18.13 29.47
N ALA A 177 0.29 -19.03 29.22
CA ALA A 177 0.22 -20.31 29.91
C ALA A 177 1.54 -21.08 29.70
N SER A 178 2.33 -21.20 30.76
CA SER A 178 3.76 -21.56 30.82
C SER A 178 4.17 -22.94 30.29
N THR A 179 3.32 -23.64 29.54
CA THR A 179 3.59 -25.02 29.10
C THR A 179 3.97 -25.14 27.63
N GLY A 180 4.05 -24.05 26.86
CA GLY A 180 4.43 -24.11 25.44
C GLY A 180 3.47 -24.97 24.61
N ARG A 181 2.28 -25.25 25.12
CA ARG A 181 1.30 -26.16 24.52
C ARG A 181 0.06 -25.39 24.14
N PHE A 182 -0.51 -25.78 23.01
CA PHE A 182 -1.81 -25.29 22.57
C PHE A 182 -2.63 -26.44 22.01
N THR A 183 -3.96 -26.28 21.98
CA THR A 183 -4.86 -27.27 21.39
C THR A 183 -5.51 -26.69 20.15
N ALA A 184 -5.20 -27.27 18.99
CA ALA A 184 -5.80 -26.91 17.72
C ALA A 184 -7.19 -27.59 17.60
N PRO A 185 -8.31 -26.83 17.55
CA PRO A 185 -9.64 -27.42 17.42
C PRO A 185 -9.90 -28.07 16.05
N ALA A 186 -9.16 -27.66 15.01
CA ALA A 186 -9.30 -28.14 13.64
C ALA A 186 -7.94 -28.19 12.94
N ALA A 187 -7.89 -28.86 11.79
CA ALA A 187 -6.79 -28.67 10.85
C ALA A 187 -6.94 -27.29 10.17
N GLY A 188 -5.84 -26.56 9.97
CA GLY A 188 -5.88 -25.23 9.39
C GLY A 188 -4.63 -24.40 9.62
N ALA A 189 -4.70 -23.14 9.19
CA ALA A 189 -3.68 -22.14 9.48
C ALA A 189 -3.98 -21.45 10.82
N TYR A 190 -2.92 -21.21 11.60
CA TYR A 190 -2.95 -20.49 12.86
C TYR A 190 -1.89 -19.40 12.85
N ALA A 191 -2.20 -18.25 13.46
CA ALA A 191 -1.27 -17.16 13.62
C ALA A 191 -0.49 -17.32 14.93
N ILE A 192 0.76 -16.88 14.91
CA ILE A 192 1.60 -16.71 16.09
C ILE A 192 1.72 -15.22 16.32
N PHE A 193 1.29 -14.78 17.50
CA PHE A 193 1.39 -13.39 17.93
C PHE A 193 2.47 -13.24 18.99
N ALA A 194 3.37 -12.29 18.79
CA ALA A 194 4.23 -11.75 19.83
C ALA A 194 3.38 -10.97 20.84
N VAL A 195 3.64 -11.17 22.13
CA VAL A 195 2.95 -10.48 23.23
C VAL A 195 3.91 -9.48 23.89
N GLY A 196 3.48 -8.24 24.07
CA GLY A 196 4.30 -7.17 24.66
C GLY A 196 5.56 -6.90 23.85
N PHE A 197 6.73 -6.85 24.50
CA PHE A 197 8.01 -6.46 23.88
C PHE A 197 8.74 -7.59 23.14
N SER A 198 8.02 -8.64 22.75
CA SER A 198 8.62 -9.83 22.15
C SER A 198 9.18 -9.55 20.75
N PRO A 199 10.33 -10.15 20.38
CA PRO A 199 10.89 -10.00 19.03
C PRO A 199 9.92 -10.39 17.93
N ALA A 200 9.91 -9.61 16.84
CA ALA A 200 9.04 -9.82 15.69
C ALA A 200 9.48 -10.97 14.78
N ASP A 201 10.75 -11.42 14.86
CA ASP A 201 11.32 -12.46 13.99
C ASP A 201 11.82 -13.69 14.79
N PRO A 202 10.99 -14.38 15.59
CA PRO A 202 11.40 -15.59 16.28
C PRO A 202 11.49 -16.81 15.35
N ASP A 203 12.45 -17.73 15.60
CA ASP A 203 12.43 -19.08 15.01
C ASP A 203 11.45 -19.94 15.82
N CYS A 204 10.17 -19.86 15.44
CA CYS A 204 9.09 -20.65 16.02
C CYS A 204 8.89 -21.97 15.28
N ARG A 205 8.77 -23.05 16.05
CA ARG A 205 8.56 -24.42 15.57
C ARG A 205 7.44 -25.08 16.33
N LEU A 206 6.67 -25.88 15.61
CA LEU A 206 5.58 -26.66 16.16
C LEU A 206 5.93 -28.13 16.12
N THR A 207 5.68 -28.82 17.23
CA THR A 207 5.83 -30.28 17.35
C THR A 207 4.48 -30.88 17.72
N GLY A 208 3.94 -31.73 16.85
CA GLY A 208 2.70 -32.47 17.10
C GLY A 208 2.95 -33.75 17.91
N ASP A 209 1.87 -34.42 18.33
CA ASP A 209 1.95 -35.68 19.08
C ASP A 209 2.69 -36.79 18.28
N ASP A 210 2.63 -36.76 16.95
CA ASP A 210 3.39 -37.67 16.06
C ASP A 210 4.88 -37.29 15.91
N SER A 211 5.38 -36.32 16.69
CA SER A 211 6.75 -35.80 16.65
C SER A 211 7.16 -35.13 15.33
N GLU A 212 6.22 -34.77 14.45
CA GLU A 212 6.51 -33.98 13.25
C GLU A 212 6.81 -32.53 13.64
N VAL A 213 7.98 -32.03 13.24
CA VAL A 213 8.41 -30.64 13.47
C VAL A 213 8.10 -29.79 12.25
N ARG A 214 7.37 -28.68 12.44
CA ARG A 214 6.99 -27.72 11.41
C ARG A 214 7.54 -26.34 11.77
N ALA A 215 8.28 -25.71 10.87
CA ALA A 215 8.68 -24.32 11.03
C ALA A 215 7.51 -23.39 10.72
N ALA A 216 7.35 -22.31 11.49
CA ALA A 216 6.40 -21.26 11.18
C ALA A 216 6.92 -20.39 10.01
N GLU A 217 5.98 -19.90 9.20
CA GLU A 217 6.24 -18.98 8.10
C GLU A 217 6.16 -17.54 8.62
N PRO A 218 7.26 -16.75 8.61
CA PRO A 218 7.25 -15.40 9.14
C PRO A 218 6.39 -14.45 8.30
N VAL A 219 5.76 -13.49 8.96
CA VAL A 219 5.07 -12.38 8.31
C VAL A 219 6.11 -11.31 7.97
N SER A 220 6.25 -10.98 6.68
CA SER A 220 7.30 -10.06 6.20
C SER A 220 6.97 -8.58 6.44
N VAL A 221 5.69 -8.24 6.45
CA VAL A 221 5.19 -6.91 6.79
C VAL A 221 4.05 -7.09 7.80
N ALA A 222 4.42 -7.19 9.07
CA ALA A 222 3.46 -7.36 10.16
C ALA A 222 2.52 -6.14 10.24
N PRO A 223 1.19 -6.35 10.31
CA PRO A 223 0.25 -5.35 10.81
C PRO A 223 0.71 -4.84 12.18
N GLY A 224 0.37 -3.60 12.50
CA GLY A 224 0.85 -2.86 13.67
C GLY A 224 0.64 -3.58 15.00
N ASP A 225 1.53 -3.26 15.93
CA ASP A 225 1.44 -3.65 17.33
C ASP A 225 0.59 -2.60 18.06
N TYR A 226 -0.35 -3.05 18.90
CA TYR A 226 -1.00 -2.16 19.84
C TYR A 226 0.12 -1.56 20.70
N GLY A 227 0.15 -0.26 20.98
CA GLY A 227 1.37 0.33 21.54
C GLY A 227 1.77 -0.21 22.93
N GLY A 228 3.00 -0.69 23.06
CA GLY A 228 3.95 -0.37 24.15
C GLY A 228 3.65 -0.84 25.58
N ASP A 229 2.67 -1.71 25.82
CA ASP A 229 2.47 -2.36 27.12
C ASP A 229 2.40 -3.90 27.00
N ALA A 230 2.29 -4.60 28.13
CA ALA A 230 2.34 -6.06 28.15
C ALA A 230 1.08 -6.75 27.59
N ALA A 231 0.09 -6.01 27.11
CA ALA A 231 -1.17 -6.53 26.57
C ALA A 231 -1.27 -6.43 25.04
N THR A 232 -0.16 -6.15 24.37
CA THR A 232 -0.14 -5.89 22.94
C THR A 232 0.19 -7.15 22.16
N TYR A 233 -0.51 -7.36 21.04
CA TYR A 233 -0.35 -8.54 20.20
C TYR A 233 0.12 -8.11 18.82
N ALA A 234 1.28 -8.59 18.40
CA ALA A 234 1.82 -8.36 17.07
C ALA A 234 1.87 -9.68 16.28
N TRP A 235 1.25 -9.73 15.10
CA TRP A 235 1.26 -10.93 14.28
C TRP A 235 2.63 -11.13 13.62
N VAL A 236 3.36 -12.18 14.02
CA VAL A 236 4.77 -12.40 13.62
C VAL A 236 4.96 -13.57 12.67
N ALA A 237 4.13 -14.61 12.77
CA ALA A 237 4.25 -15.78 11.92
C ALA A 237 2.92 -16.52 11.74
N THR A 238 2.87 -17.40 10.74
CA THR A 238 1.74 -18.30 10.48
C THR A 238 2.24 -19.73 10.45
N VAL A 239 1.44 -20.66 10.94
CA VAL A 239 1.75 -22.09 10.88
C VAL A 239 0.54 -22.87 10.39
N ARG A 240 0.79 -23.96 9.67
CA ARG A 240 -0.25 -24.89 9.23
C ARG A 240 -0.23 -26.16 10.07
N VAL A 241 -1.38 -26.46 10.67
CA VAL A 241 -1.63 -27.65 11.47
C VAL A 241 -2.46 -28.63 10.65
N PRO A 242 -1.94 -29.83 10.33
CA PRO A 242 -2.62 -30.80 9.45
C PRO A 242 -3.75 -31.56 10.14
N THR A 243 -3.72 -31.67 11.48
CA THR A 243 -4.67 -32.45 12.26
C THR A 243 -5.06 -31.71 13.55
N PRO A 244 -6.34 -31.77 13.96
CA PRO A 244 -6.75 -31.27 15.27
C PRO A 244 -6.05 -32.06 16.39
N GLY A 245 -5.73 -31.40 17.49
CA GLY A 245 -5.06 -32.06 18.62
C GLY A 245 -4.14 -31.15 19.41
N ARG A 246 -3.27 -31.76 20.22
CA ARG A 246 -2.29 -31.03 21.03
C ARG A 246 -1.01 -30.82 20.23
N TRP A 247 -0.47 -29.62 20.37
CA TRP A 247 0.75 -29.19 19.71
C TRP A 247 1.61 -28.43 20.70
N THR A 248 2.92 -28.55 20.52
CA THR A 248 3.92 -27.83 21.31
C THR A 248 4.54 -26.75 20.43
N LEU A 249 4.50 -25.50 20.89
CA LEU A 249 5.17 -24.34 20.29
C LEU A 249 6.52 -24.12 21.02
N ASP A 250 7.59 -24.08 20.25
CA ASP A 250 8.94 -23.71 20.70
C ASP A 250 9.43 -22.53 19.87
N CYS A 251 9.66 -21.38 20.50
CA CYS A 251 10.16 -20.18 19.84
C CYS A 251 11.53 -19.81 20.39
N ARG A 252 12.56 -19.86 19.54
CA ARG A 252 13.93 -19.53 19.93
C ARG A 252 14.13 -18.03 19.92
N THR A 253 14.47 -17.50 21.08
CA THR A 253 14.73 -16.07 21.31
C THR A 253 15.79 -15.91 22.39
N THR A 254 16.59 -14.85 22.29
CA THR A 254 17.57 -14.45 23.31
C THR A 254 16.94 -13.62 24.43
N ASP A 255 15.71 -13.17 24.24
CA ASP A 255 14.98 -12.36 25.19
C ASP A 255 14.20 -13.26 26.17
N PRO A 256 14.52 -13.25 27.48
CA PRO A 256 13.84 -14.08 28.47
C PRO A 256 12.39 -13.61 28.76
N GLU A 257 12.02 -12.39 28.39
CA GLU A 257 10.67 -11.85 28.56
C GLU A 257 9.77 -12.12 27.35
N ALA A 258 10.34 -12.64 26.27
CA ALA A 258 9.60 -12.92 25.05
C ALA A 258 8.52 -13.98 25.27
N SER A 259 7.33 -13.65 24.77
CA SER A 259 6.10 -14.40 24.94
C SER A 259 5.33 -14.42 23.63
N TYR A 260 4.83 -15.59 23.25
CA TYR A 260 4.13 -15.82 22.00
C TYR A 260 2.85 -16.61 22.25
N VAL A 261 1.75 -16.20 21.62
CA VAL A 261 0.47 -16.94 21.64
C VAL A 261 0.12 -17.45 20.26
N VAL A 262 -0.55 -18.61 20.21
CA VAL A 262 -1.17 -19.13 19.01
C VAL A 262 -2.64 -18.73 19.01
N GLY A 263 -3.08 -18.10 17.92
CA GLY A 263 -4.46 -17.70 17.72
C GLY A 263 -4.98 -17.93 16.32
N ASP A 264 -6.22 -17.51 16.08
CA ASP A 264 -6.80 -17.50 14.75
C ASP A 264 -6.02 -16.55 13.82
N VAL A 265 -5.88 -16.95 12.55
CA VAL A 265 -5.31 -16.05 11.53
C VAL A 265 -6.28 -14.88 11.31
N PRO A 266 -5.82 -13.62 11.40
CA PRO A 266 -6.66 -12.46 11.09
C PRO A 266 -7.22 -12.56 9.67
N ASP A 267 -8.53 -12.34 9.51
CA ASP A 267 -9.15 -12.32 8.18
C ASP A 267 -8.93 -10.95 7.53
N ILE A 268 -8.02 -10.87 6.57
CA ILE A 268 -7.69 -9.63 5.86
C ILE A 268 -8.27 -9.70 4.46
N ARG A 269 -9.12 -8.74 4.11
CA ARG A 269 -9.77 -8.71 2.79
C ARG A 269 -8.82 -8.28 1.69
N GLY A 270 -9.07 -8.79 0.48
CA GLY A 270 -8.43 -8.31 -0.75
C GLY A 270 -7.01 -8.79 -0.91
N ALA A 271 -6.29 -8.22 -1.89
CA ALA A 271 -4.94 -8.69 -2.22
C ALA A 271 -3.90 -8.32 -1.15
N VAL A 272 -4.15 -7.32 -0.29
CA VAL A 272 -3.18 -6.89 0.73
C VAL A 272 -2.92 -7.97 1.80
N GLY A 273 -3.91 -8.83 2.08
CA GLY A 273 -3.75 -9.96 3.01
C GLY A 273 -2.70 -10.98 2.56
N GLU A 274 -2.44 -11.12 1.27
CA GLU A 274 -1.35 -11.97 0.75
C GLU A 274 -0.01 -11.22 0.73
N MET A 275 -0.04 -9.89 0.56
CA MET A 275 1.17 -9.07 0.43
C MET A 275 1.98 -8.97 1.72
N ILE A 276 1.37 -9.21 2.89
CA ILE A 276 2.08 -9.26 4.18
C ILE A 276 3.10 -10.41 4.24
N HIS A 277 2.89 -11.47 3.46
CA HIS A 277 3.79 -12.62 3.35
C HIS A 277 4.81 -12.48 2.22
N TRP A 278 4.71 -11.43 1.40
CA TRP A 278 5.64 -11.26 0.29
C TRP A 278 7.02 -10.83 0.78
N PRO A 279 8.10 -11.29 0.11
CA PRO A 279 9.44 -10.83 0.44
C PRO A 279 9.51 -9.31 0.39
N VAL A 280 10.07 -8.69 1.42
CA VAL A 280 10.16 -7.23 1.55
C VAL A 280 10.77 -6.58 0.30
N GLY A 281 11.77 -7.23 -0.32
CA GLY A 281 12.39 -6.75 -1.55
C GLY A 281 11.42 -6.62 -2.74
N VAL A 282 10.41 -7.49 -2.84
CA VAL A 282 9.37 -7.41 -3.88
C VAL A 282 8.47 -6.19 -3.64
N VAL A 283 8.07 -5.98 -2.38
CA VAL A 283 7.26 -4.81 -1.97
C VAL A 283 8.01 -3.50 -2.29
N TRP A 284 9.30 -3.44 -1.98
CA TRP A 284 10.15 -2.28 -2.29
C TRP A 284 10.25 -2.02 -3.78
N LEU A 285 10.45 -3.07 -4.59
CA LEU A 285 10.52 -2.95 -6.04
C LEU A 285 9.23 -2.39 -6.61
N LEU A 286 8.07 -2.87 -6.17
CA LEU A 286 6.77 -2.35 -6.60
C LEU A 286 6.61 -0.87 -6.26
N GLY A 287 7.00 -0.46 -5.06
CA GLY A 287 7.05 0.94 -4.66
C GLY A 287 7.99 1.79 -5.51
N ALA A 288 9.13 1.22 -5.92
CA ALA A 288 10.16 1.90 -6.72
C ALA A 288 9.78 2.09 -8.20
N VAL A 289 8.88 1.27 -8.76
CA VAL A 289 8.54 1.24 -10.20
C VAL A 289 8.24 2.65 -10.76
N PRO A 290 7.39 3.50 -10.16
CA PRO A 290 7.10 4.82 -10.71
C PRO A 290 8.35 5.70 -10.84
N GLY A 291 9.24 5.68 -9.84
CA GLY A 291 10.51 6.41 -9.87
C GLY A 291 11.48 5.88 -10.93
N LEU A 292 11.56 4.55 -11.08
CA LEU A 292 12.36 3.91 -12.13
C LEU A 292 11.87 4.28 -13.54
N LEU A 293 10.56 4.40 -13.73
CA LEU A 293 9.97 4.90 -14.99
C LEU A 293 10.36 6.36 -15.27
N ILE A 294 10.48 7.22 -14.25
CA ILE A 294 11.01 8.58 -14.42
C ILE A 294 12.47 8.56 -14.86
N VAL A 295 13.30 7.77 -14.18
CA VAL A 295 14.73 7.68 -14.47
C VAL A 295 14.96 7.16 -15.89
N THR A 296 14.25 6.11 -16.29
CA THR A 296 14.35 5.53 -17.63
C THR A 296 13.87 6.48 -18.73
N ASP A 297 12.76 7.19 -18.55
CA ASP A 297 12.31 8.25 -19.48
C ASP A 297 13.35 9.37 -19.59
N THR A 298 13.90 9.81 -18.45
CA THR A 298 14.94 10.86 -18.41
C THR A 298 16.20 10.42 -19.17
N ALA A 299 16.62 9.15 -19.00
CA ALA A 299 17.76 8.57 -19.71
C ALA A 299 17.50 8.46 -21.23
N ARG A 300 16.30 8.03 -21.64
CA ARG A 300 15.91 7.96 -23.06
C ARG A 300 15.95 9.34 -23.73
N ARG A 301 15.41 10.36 -23.08
CA ARG A 301 15.39 11.74 -23.63
C ARG A 301 16.76 12.36 -23.78
N ARG A 302 17.74 11.97 -22.95
CA ARG A 302 19.14 12.42 -23.10
C ARG A 302 19.87 11.75 -24.25
N ARG A 303 19.53 10.49 -24.57
CA ARG A 303 20.18 9.73 -25.64
C ARG A 303 19.61 10.03 -27.03
N ALA A 304 18.45 10.67 -27.11
CA ALA A 304 17.92 11.14 -28.39
C ALA A 304 18.91 12.16 -28.99
N PRO A 305 19.49 11.89 -30.17
CA PRO A 305 20.39 12.85 -30.80
C PRO A 305 19.63 14.15 -31.03
N GLY A 306 20.25 15.28 -30.65
CA GLY A 306 19.74 16.59 -31.03
C GLY A 306 19.63 16.65 -32.56
N PRO A 307 18.69 17.41 -33.13
CA PRO A 307 18.69 17.66 -34.56
C PRO A 307 20.02 18.33 -34.89
N ALA A 308 20.98 17.52 -35.35
CA ALA A 308 22.19 18.02 -35.98
C ALA A 308 21.71 18.77 -37.21
N GLU A 309 22.07 20.04 -37.24
CA GLU A 309 22.26 20.90 -38.41
C GLU A 309 22.13 20.12 -39.74
N LEU A 310 20.90 20.04 -40.24
CA LEU A 310 20.68 19.84 -41.66
C LEU A 310 21.02 21.18 -42.30
N SER A 311 22.29 21.26 -42.70
CA SER A 311 22.83 22.19 -43.69
C SER A 311 22.10 22.03 -45.02
#